data_AF-A0A949MJ06-F1
#
_entry.id   AF-A0A949MJ06-F1
#
_cell.length_a   1.000
_cell.length_b   1.000
_cell.length_c   1.000
_cell.angle_alpha   90.00
_cell.angle_beta   90.00
_cell.angle_gamma   90.00
#
_symmetry.space_group_name_H-M   'P 1'
#
loop_
_entity.id
_entity.type
_entity.pdbx_description
1 polymer ?
#
loop_
_entity_poly.entity_id
_entity_poly.type
_entity_poly.pdbx_seq_one_letter_code
_entity_poly.pdbx_strand_id
1 'polypeptide(L)'
;MTQADDTLLTTTEYQPTVLDPNLGEAAQVQCANCGGWRPNSRIYCPICGARNVVAQSQFLTEEEVVSRRSREDEARASVREPAKDLQRKLILGGLLLALVMLGAFWWLLANRQPAQIQREEPPP
;
A
#
# COMPACT_ATOMS: atom_id res chain seq x y z
N MET A 1 -16.82 3.06 -21.96
CA MET A 1 -17.39 2.87 -20.61
C MET A 1 -16.84 1.57 -20.08
N THR A 2 -15.86 1.63 -19.18
CA THR A 2 -15.23 0.45 -18.58
C THR A 2 -15.57 0.47 -17.09
N GLN A 3 -16.43 -0.46 -16.69
CA GLN A 3 -16.87 -0.63 -15.32
C GLN A 3 -15.76 -1.35 -14.54
N ALA A 4 -15.31 -0.76 -13.43
CA ALA A 4 -14.34 -1.39 -12.54
C ALA A 4 -15.11 -2.21 -11.51
N ASP A 5 -14.84 -3.52 -11.45
CA ASP A 5 -15.42 -4.40 -10.44
C ASP A 5 -14.65 -4.26 -9.12
N ASP A 6 -15.23 -3.54 -8.17
CA ASP A 6 -14.74 -3.43 -6.79
C ASP A 6 -14.83 -4.80 -6.10
N THR A 7 -13.73 -5.56 -6.20
CA THR A 7 -13.60 -6.87 -5.54
C THR A 7 -13.40 -6.64 -4.04
N LEU A 8 -14.51 -6.69 -3.30
CA LEU A 8 -14.57 -6.67 -1.84
C LEU A 8 -13.80 -7.87 -1.24
N LEU A 9 -12.48 -7.70 -1.12
CA LEU A 9 -11.62 -8.56 -0.31
C LEU A 9 -11.96 -8.33 1.17
N THR A 10 -12.95 -9.09 1.66
CA THR A 10 -13.17 -9.25 3.10
C THR A 10 -11.97 -9.98 3.70
N THR A 11 -10.95 -9.23 4.09
CA THR A 11 -9.88 -9.73 4.96
C THR A 11 -10.50 -10.18 6.26
N THR A 12 -10.72 -11.49 6.40
CA THR A 12 -11.03 -12.12 7.68
C THR A 12 -9.81 -11.94 8.59
N GLU A 13 -9.91 -10.98 9.50
CA GLU A 13 -8.88 -10.66 10.47
C GLU A 13 -8.64 -11.90 11.36
N TYR A 14 -7.56 -12.63 11.08
CA TYR A 14 -7.10 -13.72 11.91
C TYR A 14 -6.58 -13.13 13.23
N GLN A 15 -7.47 -13.01 14.21
CA GLN A 15 -7.08 -12.70 15.57
C GLN A 15 -6.37 -13.93 16.14
N PRO A 16 -5.06 -13.87 16.42
CA PRO A 16 -4.40 -14.95 17.13
C PRO A 16 -5.02 -15.01 18.53
N THR A 17 -5.66 -16.14 18.85
CA THR A 17 -6.05 -16.41 20.24
C THR A 17 -4.77 -16.42 21.08
N VAL A 18 -4.61 -15.38 21.89
CA VAL A 18 -3.56 -15.31 22.91
C VAL A 18 -3.89 -16.40 23.92
N LEU A 19 -3.21 -17.55 23.82
CA LEU A 19 -3.30 -18.57 24.85
C LEU A 19 -2.66 -18.00 26.11
N ASP A 20 -3.43 -17.91 27.19
CA ASP A 20 -2.91 -17.53 28.50
C ASP A 20 -1.80 -18.51 28.91
N PRO A 21 -0.56 -18.04 29.17
CA PRO A 21 0.56 -18.92 29.48
C PRO A 21 0.35 -19.73 30.77
N ASN A 22 -0.58 -19.34 31.65
CA ASN A 22 -0.91 -20.10 32.86
C ASN A 22 -1.89 -21.26 32.60
N LEU A 23 -2.44 -21.39 31.39
CA LEU A 23 -3.34 -22.50 31.03
C LEU A 23 -2.60 -23.76 30.51
N GLY A 24 -1.28 -23.82 30.69
CA GLY A 24 -0.36 -24.78 30.05
C GLY A 24 -0.64 -26.27 30.32
N GLU A 25 -1.28 -26.61 31.45
CA GLU A 25 -1.61 -28.01 31.79
C GLU A 25 -3.06 -28.40 31.50
N ALA A 26 -4.00 -27.44 31.48
CA ALA A 26 -5.43 -27.70 31.27
C ALA A 26 -5.87 -27.55 29.80
N ALA A 27 -5.10 -26.84 28.97
CA ALA A 27 -5.42 -26.63 27.56
C ALA A 27 -5.41 -27.95 26.77
N GLN A 28 -6.59 -28.43 26.38
CA GLN A 28 -6.73 -29.49 25.39
C GLN A 28 -6.73 -28.89 23.98
N VAL A 29 -5.93 -29.48 23.10
CA VAL A 29 -5.83 -29.12 21.68
C VAL A 29 -6.27 -30.29 20.81
N GLN A 30 -6.99 -30.00 19.73
CA GLN A 30 -7.42 -31.00 18.77
C GLN A 30 -6.24 -31.38 17.85
N CYS A 31 -6.04 -32.68 17.61
CA CYS A 31 -5.00 -33.15 16.71
C CYS A 31 -5.41 -32.94 15.24
N ALA A 32 -4.68 -32.10 14.51
CA ALA A 32 -4.94 -31.81 13.09
C ALA A 32 -4.94 -33.05 12.17
N ASN A 33 -4.31 -34.16 12.57
CA ASN A 33 -4.26 -35.39 11.75
C ASN A 33 -5.46 -36.33 11.95
N CYS A 34 -6.04 -36.38 13.15
CA CYS A 34 -7.07 -37.39 13.48
C CYS A 34 -8.29 -36.84 14.23
N GLY A 35 -8.40 -35.52 14.42
CA GLY A 35 -9.52 -34.87 15.12
C GLY A 35 -9.62 -35.16 16.63
N GLY A 36 -8.72 -35.95 17.20
CA GLY A 36 -8.76 -36.35 18.60
C GLY A 36 -8.17 -35.30 19.55
N TRP A 37 -8.80 -35.09 20.70
CA TRP A 37 -8.35 -34.17 21.74
C TRP A 37 -7.15 -34.72 22.52
N ARG A 38 -6.19 -33.85 22.85
CA ARG A 38 -5.01 -34.18 23.67
C ARG A 38 -4.56 -32.96 24.51
N PRO A 39 -3.88 -33.15 25.66
CA PRO A 39 -3.23 -32.04 26.35
C PRO A 39 -2.13 -31.41 25.48
N ASN A 40 -2.03 -30.07 25.50
CA ASN A 40 -1.06 -29.31 24.70
C ASN A 40 0.40 -29.66 25.02
N SER A 41 0.70 -30.07 26.25
CA SER A 41 2.02 -30.50 26.72
C SER A 41 2.59 -31.74 26.03
N ARG A 42 1.78 -32.52 25.28
CA ARG A 42 2.27 -33.74 24.60
C ARG A 42 2.77 -33.46 23.18
N ILE A 43 4.03 -33.79 22.94
CA ILE A 43 4.67 -33.70 21.61
C ILE A 43 4.02 -34.66 20.59
N TYR A 44 3.44 -35.79 21.01
CA TYR A 44 2.85 -36.80 20.12
C TYR A 44 1.37 -37.04 20.42
N CYS A 45 0.59 -37.38 19.39
CA CYS A 45 -0.83 -37.72 19.55
C CYS A 45 -0.95 -39.15 20.14
N PRO A 46 -1.69 -39.35 21.24
CA PRO A 46 -1.89 -40.68 21.80
C PRO A 46 -2.79 -41.59 20.94
N ILE A 47 -3.53 -41.01 19.99
CA ILE A 47 -4.48 -41.74 19.12
C ILE A 47 -3.82 -42.18 17.81
N CYS A 48 -3.06 -41.29 17.14
CA CYS A 48 -2.49 -41.56 15.81
C CYS A 48 -0.95 -41.44 15.72
N GLY A 49 -0.25 -41.19 16.83
CA GLY A 49 1.21 -41.02 16.86
C GLY A 49 1.74 -39.72 16.25
N ALA A 50 0.92 -38.89 15.59
CA ALA A 50 1.38 -37.68 14.89
C ALA A 50 2.05 -36.64 15.82
N ARG A 51 3.21 -36.14 15.39
CA ARG A 51 4.05 -35.16 16.11
C ARG A 51 3.49 -33.74 15.98
N ASN A 52 3.18 -33.08 17.10
CA ASN A 52 3.13 -31.62 17.18
C ASN A 52 2.16 -31.01 16.13
N VAL A 53 2.52 -29.95 15.42
CA VAL A 53 3.84 -29.26 15.35
C VAL A 53 3.95 -28.05 16.31
N VAL A 54 2.82 -27.62 16.86
CA VAL A 54 2.52 -26.31 17.48
C VAL A 54 3.44 -25.87 18.65
N ALA A 55 4.24 -26.75 19.22
CA ALA A 55 4.95 -26.56 20.49
C ALA A 55 6.20 -25.65 20.47
N GLN A 56 6.46 -24.88 19.40
CA GLN A 56 7.70 -24.07 19.27
C GLN A 56 7.53 -22.63 18.75
N SER A 57 6.35 -22.21 18.29
CA SER A 57 6.19 -20.90 17.62
C SER A 57 5.76 -19.73 18.51
N GLN A 58 5.69 -19.90 19.83
CA GLN A 58 5.17 -18.88 20.77
C GLN A 58 6.16 -18.37 21.82
N PHE A 59 7.44 -18.77 21.74
CA PHE A 59 8.53 -18.17 22.52
C PHE A 59 9.46 -17.33 21.65
N LEU A 60 8.87 -16.49 20.79
CA LEU A 60 9.54 -15.24 20.41
C LEU A 60 9.48 -14.35 21.64
N THR A 61 10.63 -14.02 22.22
CA THR A 61 10.69 -13.10 23.36
C THR A 61 10.11 -11.75 22.95
N GLU A 62 9.50 -11.02 23.89
CA GLU A 62 8.90 -9.70 23.61
C GLU A 62 9.91 -8.75 22.92
N GLU A 63 11.19 -8.89 23.27
CA GLU A 63 12.34 -8.20 22.68
C GLU A 63 12.49 -8.44 21.16
N GLU A 64 12.33 -9.67 20.67
CA GLU A 64 12.41 -9.97 19.22
C GLU A 64 11.16 -9.44 18.47
N VAL A 65 9.99 -9.51 19.11
CA VAL A 65 8.74 -8.95 18.56
C VAL A 65 8.84 -7.42 18.42
N VAL A 66 9.35 -6.73 19.44
CA VAL A 66 9.60 -5.28 19.41
C VAL A 66 10.65 -4.92 18.35
N SER A 67 11.74 -5.70 18.25
CA SER A 67 12.78 -5.47 17.23
C SER A 67 12.25 -5.59 15.79
N ARG A 68 11.40 -6.59 15.51
CA ARG A 68 10.75 -6.73 14.19
C ARG A 68 9.81 -5.55 13.91
N ARG A 69 8.98 -5.16 14.86
CA ARG A 69 8.02 -4.05 14.71
C ARG A 69 8.74 -2.73 14.37
N SER A 70 9.83 -2.42 15.08
CA SER A 70 10.63 -1.22 14.80
C SER A 70 11.18 -1.20 13.37
N ARG A 71 11.62 -2.35 12.84
CA ARG A 71 12.13 -2.43 11.45
C ARG A 71 11.01 -2.32 10.41
N GLU A 72 9.83 -2.84 10.69
CA GLU A 72 8.66 -2.68 9.80
C GLU A 72 8.15 -1.24 9.78
N ASP A 73 8.12 -0.56 10.93
CA ASP A 73 7.70 0.84 11.01
C ASP A 73 8.75 1.78 10.38
N GLU A 74 10.04 1.51 10.53
CA GLU A 74 11.11 2.26 9.85
C GLU A 74 11.11 2.02 8.33
N ALA A 75 10.87 0.78 7.88
CA ALA A 75 10.66 0.48 6.46
C ALA A 75 9.42 1.23 5.90
N ARG A 76 8.31 1.26 6.64
CA ARG A 76 7.09 2.01 6.25
C ARG A 76 7.31 3.52 6.23
N ALA A 77 8.14 4.05 7.14
CA ALA A 77 8.52 5.46 7.12
C ALA A 77 9.31 5.81 5.85
N SER A 78 10.28 4.97 5.45
CA SER A 78 11.11 5.20 4.25
C SER A 78 10.31 5.26 2.94
N VAL A 79 9.18 4.55 2.85
CA VAL A 79 8.33 4.49 1.65
C VAL A 79 7.45 5.74 1.46
N ARG A 80 7.29 6.59 2.49
CA ARG A 80 6.26 7.66 2.48
C ARG A 80 6.70 9.00 1.89
N GLU A 81 7.98 9.18 1.53
CA GLU A 81 8.50 10.47 1.07
C GLU A 81 8.47 10.79 -0.45
N PRO A 82 8.29 9.87 -1.43
CA PRO A 82 8.52 10.21 -2.85
C PRO A 82 7.46 11.12 -3.48
N ALA A 83 6.27 11.25 -2.88
CA ALA A 83 5.14 11.95 -3.50
C ALA A 83 5.33 13.46 -3.67
N LYS A 84 6.07 14.12 -2.76
CA LYS A 84 6.19 15.59 -2.74
C LYS A 84 7.10 16.13 -3.85
N ASP A 85 8.15 15.39 -4.20
CA ASP A 85 9.12 15.82 -5.22
C ASP A 85 8.55 15.71 -6.65
N LEU A 86 7.71 14.70 -6.91
CA LEU A 86 7.01 14.58 -8.19
C LEU A 86 6.02 15.75 -8.41
N GLN A 87 5.21 16.09 -7.40
CA GLN A 87 4.27 17.21 -7.49
C GLN A 87 5.01 18.54 -7.76
N ARG A 88 6.14 18.79 -7.09
CA ARG A 88 6.96 19.99 -7.31
C ARG A 88 7.50 20.07 -8.75
N LYS A 89 7.92 18.94 -9.32
CA LYS A 89 8.41 18.86 -10.71
C LYS A 89 7.30 19.11 -11.74
N LEU A 90 6.09 18.58 -11.54
CA LEU A 90 4.95 18.88 -12.42
C LEU A 90 4.58 20.37 -12.39
N ILE A 91 4.56 21.00 -11.21
CA ILE A 91 4.24 22.44 -11.08
C ILE A 91 5.28 23.29 -11.82
N LEU A 92 6.58 23.00 -11.63
CA LEU A 92 7.65 23.76 -12.30
C LEU A 92 7.60 23.59 -13.84
N GLY A 93 7.38 22.37 -14.33
CA GLY A 93 7.27 22.08 -15.76
C GLY A 93 6.06 22.75 -16.41
N GLY A 94 4.90 22.72 -15.75
CA GLY A 94 3.69 23.38 -16.23
C GLY A 94 3.84 24.91 -16.32
N LEU A 95 4.47 25.53 -15.31
CA LEU A 95 4.73 26.98 -15.30
C LEU A 95 5.64 27.41 -16.46
N LEU A 96 6.71 26.65 -16.72
CA LEU A 96 7.62 26.87 -17.85
C LEU A 96 6.91 26.78 -19.20
N LEU A 97 6.07 25.75 -19.39
CA LEU A 97 5.31 25.57 -20.63
C LEU A 97 4.33 26.75 -20.88
N ALA A 98 3.66 27.22 -19.82
CA ALA A 98 2.73 28.34 -19.91
C ALA A 98 3.43 29.65 -20.32
N LEU A 99 4.63 29.92 -19.78
CA LEU A 99 5.43 31.09 -20.13
C LEU A 99 5.89 31.08 -21.60
N VAL A 100 6.27 29.91 -22.13
CA VAL A 100 6.62 29.74 -23.55
C VAL A 100 5.41 30.00 -24.46
N MET A 101 4.24 29.46 -24.11
CA MET A 101 2.99 29.68 -24.87
C MET A 101 2.57 31.16 -24.86
N LEU A 102 2.68 31.84 -23.71
CA LEU A 102 2.44 33.28 -23.61
C LEU A 102 3.39 34.08 -24.51
N GLY A 103 4.70 33.79 -24.49
CA GLY A 103 5.68 34.44 -25.34
C GLY A 103 5.38 34.25 -26.84
N ALA A 104 5.05 33.03 -27.27
CA ALA A 104 4.67 32.74 -28.64
C ALA A 104 3.38 33.46 -29.07
N PHE A 105 2.37 33.53 -28.19
CA PHE A 105 1.13 34.26 -28.42
C PHE A 105 1.37 35.77 -28.59
N TRP A 106 2.17 36.37 -27.71
CA TRP A 106 2.57 37.79 -27.82
C TRP A 106 3.35 38.07 -29.10
N TRP A 107 4.27 37.19 -29.50
CA TRP A 107 5.00 37.31 -30.76
C TRP A 107 4.06 37.25 -31.97
N LEU A 108 3.08 36.32 -31.95
CA LEU A 108 2.10 36.18 -33.02
C LEU A 108 1.15 37.38 -33.11
N LEU A 109 0.79 38.00 -31.98
CA LEU A 109 0.05 39.27 -31.97
C LEU A 109 0.89 40.43 -32.52
N ALA A 110 2.15 40.56 -32.09
CA ALA A 110 3.04 41.64 -32.53
C ALA A 110 3.38 41.55 -34.03
N ASN A 111 3.50 40.34 -34.57
CA ASN A 111 3.82 40.10 -35.97
C ASN A 111 2.57 40.02 -36.88
N ARG A 112 1.37 40.23 -36.33
CA ARG A 112 0.13 40.29 -37.10
C ARG A 112 0.04 41.65 -37.79
N GLN A 113 0.61 41.73 -38.98
CA GLN A 113 0.45 42.87 -39.90
C GLN A 113 -1.03 43.31 -39.91
N PRO A 114 -1.35 44.60 -39.70
CA PRO A 114 -2.72 45.06 -39.84
C PRO A 114 -3.14 44.73 -41.27
N ALA A 115 -4.23 43.97 -41.42
CA ALA A 115 -4.77 43.67 -42.73
C ALA A 115 -4.99 45.01 -43.45
N GLN A 116 -4.27 45.21 -44.56
CA GLN A 116 -4.41 46.41 -45.37
C GLN A 116 -5.86 46.44 -45.87
N ILE A 117 -6.70 47.22 -45.18
CA ILE A 117 -8.06 47.49 -45.60
C ILE A 117 -7.90 48.29 -46.89
N GLN A 118 -7.94 47.60 -48.03
CA GLN A 118 -8.06 48.25 -49.31
C GLN A 118 -9.35 49.04 -49.26
N ARG A 119 -9.24 50.36 -49.12
CA ARG A 119 -10.33 51.26 -49.44
C ARG A 119 -10.52 51.12 -50.94
N GLU A 120 -11.53 50.37 -51.34
CA GLU A 120 -12.09 50.48 -52.67
C GLU A 120 -12.55 51.93 -52.83
N GLU A 121 -11.77 52.73 -53.58
CA GLU A 121 -12.24 54.04 -53.99
C GLU A 121 -13.44 53.82 -54.92
N PRO A 122 -14.60 54.47 -54.65
CA PRO A 122 -15.77 54.30 -55.49
C PRO A 122 -15.46 54.80 -56.91
N PRO A 123 -15.93 54.11 -57.96
CA PRO A 123 -15.69 54.53 -59.34
C PRO A 123 -16.34 55.89 -59.64
N PRO A 124 -15.78 56.66 -60.60
CA PRO A 124 -16.22 58.01 -60.96
C PRO A 124 -17.56 58.05 -61.73
#